data_AF-A0A7S4BG56-F1
#
_entry.id   AF-A0A7S4BG56-F1
#
_cell.length_a   1.000
_cell.length_b   1.000
_cell.length_c   1.000
_cell.angle_alpha   90.00
_cell.angle_beta   90.00
_cell.angle_gamma   90.00
#
_symmetry.space_group_name_H-M   'P 1'
#
loop_
_entity.id
_entity.type
_entity.pdbx_description
1 polymer ?
#
loop_
_entity_poly.entity_id
_entity_poly.type
_entity_poly.pdbx_seq_one_letter_code
_entity_poly.pdbx_strand_id
1 'polypeptide(L)'
;MHAQLVSLPSVSSPPKCHFRIENHQYAFCGGGYIKLLPDGLDQSKFGGDDEYHIMFGPDLCGYDVSHVHLIFNHKGKNLLKTEKIALEYADKNEFTHMYTAVIHPDGTYEVFFDLESKAKGKLVEDWDFPKPTIDDPEDKKPEDWVDETLIDDPEDKKPEGYDDIPSQIPDPDATKPEDWDDEDDGEWEAPLIDNPEFKARWSTSSFFNPRPPSLSARFHPWRQWHHHYL
;
A
#
# COMPACT_ATOMS: atom_id res chain seq x y z
N MET A 1 -21.36 -8.91 29.97
CA MET A 1 -21.22 -8.84 28.50
C MET A 1 -22.61 -8.78 27.90
N HIS A 2 -23.07 -7.59 27.47
CA HIS A 2 -24.34 -7.43 26.75
C HIS A 2 -24.01 -7.17 25.29
N ALA A 3 -24.10 -8.20 24.46
CA ALA A 3 -24.05 -8.07 23.00
C ALA A 3 -25.49 -7.94 22.50
N GLN A 4 -25.82 -6.80 21.87
CA GLN A 4 -27.13 -6.59 21.26
C GLN A 4 -26.98 -6.74 19.74
N LEU A 5 -27.28 -7.93 19.24
CA LEU A 5 -27.34 -8.18 17.81
C LEU A 5 -28.65 -7.57 17.26
N VAL A 6 -28.56 -6.40 16.61
CA VAL A 6 -29.70 -5.85 15.86
C VAL A 6 -29.61 -6.36 14.44
N SER A 7 -30.14 -7.57 14.22
CA SER A 7 -30.54 -8.01 12.88
C SER A 7 -31.79 -7.23 12.50
N LEU A 8 -31.66 -6.22 11.64
CA LEU A 8 -32.82 -5.63 10.98
C LEU A 8 -33.22 -6.55 9.82
N PRO A 9 -34.43 -7.13 9.83
CA PRO A 9 -34.92 -7.88 8.70
C PRO A 9 -35.39 -6.88 7.65
N SER A 10 -34.47 -6.32 6.87
CA SER A 10 -34.85 -5.69 5.62
C SER A 10 -33.84 -6.01 4.54
N VAL A 11 -34.35 -6.54 3.44
CA VAL A 11 -33.65 -6.84 2.18
C VAL A 11 -33.00 -5.57 1.56
N SER A 12 -33.15 -4.40 2.20
CA SER A 12 -32.63 -3.11 1.75
C SER A 12 -31.51 -2.52 2.62
N SER A 13 -31.20 -3.09 3.79
CA SER A 13 -30.17 -2.53 4.68
C SER A 13 -29.02 -3.53 4.89
N PRO A 14 -27.76 -3.07 4.86
CA PRO A 14 -26.60 -3.94 5.08
C PRO A 14 -26.66 -4.54 6.50
N PRO A 15 -26.29 -5.82 6.69
CA PRO A 15 -26.13 -6.38 8.03
C PRO A 15 -25.09 -5.57 8.81
N LYS A 16 -25.51 -5.06 9.98
CA LYS A 16 -24.64 -4.32 10.90
C LYS A 16 -24.50 -5.10 12.19
N CYS A 17 -23.26 -5.37 12.59
CA CYS A 17 -22.97 -5.97 13.89
C CYS A 17 -22.35 -4.92 14.80
N HIS A 18 -23.02 -4.60 15.90
CA HIS A 18 -22.51 -3.72 16.94
C HIS A 18 -22.45 -4.53 18.23
N PHE A 19 -21.35 -4.43 18.97
CA PHE A 19 -21.31 -4.94 20.33
C PHE A 19 -20.44 -4.06 21.22
N ARG A 20 -20.74 -4.12 22.51
CA ARG A 20 -20.04 -3.42 23.57
C ARG A 20 -19.34 -4.44 24.45
N ILE A 21 -18.03 -4.28 24.63
CA ILE A 21 -17.25 -5.11 25.55
C ILE A 21 -16.84 -4.25 26.72
N GLU A 22 -17.29 -4.65 27.90
CA GLU A 22 -16.90 -4.05 29.18
C GLU A 22 -15.91 -5.01 29.85
N ASN A 23 -14.65 -4.60 29.99
CA ASN A 23 -13.65 -5.39 30.69
C ASN A 23 -13.18 -4.63 31.94
N HIS A 24 -13.61 -5.09 33.13
CA HIS A 24 -13.29 -4.43 34.40
C HIS A 24 -11.99 -4.97 35.05
N GLN A 25 -11.28 -5.87 34.37
CA GLN A 25 -9.99 -6.40 34.81
C GLN A 25 -8.98 -6.27 33.66
N TYR A 26 -7.78 -5.80 33.96
CA TYR A 26 -6.67 -5.72 33.01
C TYR A 26 -6.37 -7.13 32.47
N ALA A 27 -6.91 -7.48 31.30
CA ALA A 27 -6.62 -8.74 30.65
C ALA A 27 -5.24 -8.63 30.00
N PHE A 28 -4.22 -9.21 30.64
CA PHE A 28 -2.86 -9.26 30.08
C PHE A 28 -2.83 -10.04 28.75
N CYS A 29 -3.66 -11.07 28.63
CA CYS A 29 -3.94 -11.78 27.38
C CYS A 29 -5.35 -12.38 27.43
N GLY A 30 -6.18 -12.06 26.43
CA GLY A 30 -7.56 -12.53 26.32
C GLY A 30 -8.27 -12.00 25.08
N GLY A 31 -9.12 -12.86 24.51
CA GLY A 31 -10.02 -12.51 23.41
C GLY A 31 -11.35 -11.99 23.91
N GLY A 32 -11.82 -10.87 23.35
CA GLY A 32 -13.15 -10.31 23.60
C GLY A 32 -14.12 -10.47 22.42
N TYR A 33 -13.75 -11.23 21.39
CA TYR A 33 -14.53 -11.40 20.18
C TYR A 33 -15.83 -12.21 20.38
N ILE A 34 -16.77 -12.03 19.45
CA ILE A 34 -18.00 -12.81 19.33
C ILE A 34 -17.94 -13.73 18.11
N LYS A 35 -18.73 -14.81 18.13
CA LYS A 35 -18.98 -15.68 16.99
C LYS A 35 -20.46 -15.68 16.64
N LEU A 36 -20.78 -15.49 15.36
CA LEU A 36 -22.11 -15.71 14.80
C LEU A 36 -22.19 -17.17 14.34
N LEU A 37 -23.03 -17.95 15.01
CA LEU A 37 -23.13 -19.41 14.83
C LEU A 37 -24.18 -19.76 13.76
N PRO A 38 -24.04 -20.90 13.08
CA PRO A 38 -25.05 -21.40 12.17
C PRO A 38 -26.31 -21.87 12.90
N ASP A 39 -27.42 -21.89 12.16
CA ASP A 39 -28.68 -22.44 12.66
C ASP A 39 -28.52 -23.94 12.98
N GLY A 40 -29.12 -24.38 14.08
CA GLY A 40 -29.12 -25.80 14.48
C GLY A 40 -27.89 -26.27 15.27
N LEU A 41 -26.94 -25.38 15.60
CA LEU A 41 -25.85 -25.72 16.50
C LEU A 41 -26.35 -25.93 17.95
N ASP A 42 -25.92 -27.03 18.58
CA ASP A 42 -26.23 -27.34 19.98
C ASP A 42 -25.38 -26.46 20.92
N GLN A 43 -25.97 -25.36 21.38
CA GLN A 43 -25.30 -24.39 22.27
C GLN A 43 -24.77 -25.02 23.57
N SER A 44 -25.35 -26.14 24.03
CA SER A 44 -24.90 -26.81 25.25
C SER A 44 -23.55 -27.53 25.10
N LYS A 45 -23.17 -27.82 23.85
CA LYS A 45 -21.90 -28.48 23.49
C LYS A 45 -20.91 -27.53 22.82
N PHE A 46 -21.24 -26.24 22.77
CA PHE A 46 -20.45 -25.24 22.09
C PHE A 46 -19.01 -25.17 22.65
N GLY A 47 -18.04 -25.20 21.76
CA GLY A 47 -16.61 -25.13 22.01
C GLY A 47 -15.88 -24.17 21.07
N GLY A 48 -14.59 -23.99 21.33
CA GLY A 48 -13.72 -23.07 20.58
C GLY A 48 -13.55 -23.43 19.11
N ASP A 49 -13.68 -24.71 18.76
CA ASP A 49 -13.43 -25.24 17.41
C ASP A 49 -14.72 -25.43 16.58
N ASP A 50 -15.89 -25.15 17.17
CA ASP A 50 -17.16 -25.27 16.45
C ASP A 50 -17.26 -24.27 15.30
N GLU A 51 -18.02 -24.67 14.28
CA GLU A 51 -18.29 -23.87 13.10
C GLU A 51 -19.05 -22.58 13.47
N TYR A 52 -18.63 -21.48 12.85
CA TYR A 52 -19.25 -20.17 12.95
C TYR A 52 -19.26 -19.53 11.57
N HIS A 53 -20.24 -18.67 11.28
CA HIS A 53 -20.27 -17.89 10.05
C HIS A 53 -19.27 -16.73 10.06
N ILE A 54 -19.24 -15.98 11.18
CA ILE A 54 -18.40 -14.79 11.33
C ILE A 54 -17.85 -14.75 12.76
N MET A 55 -16.56 -14.46 12.92
CA MET A 55 -15.97 -14.07 14.21
C MET A 55 -15.52 -12.62 14.12
N PHE A 56 -15.98 -11.79 15.06
CA PHE A 56 -15.67 -10.36 15.07
C PHE A 56 -15.33 -9.88 16.48
N GLY A 57 -14.22 -9.15 16.63
CA GLY A 57 -13.89 -8.40 17.85
C GLY A 57 -12.44 -8.47 18.30
N PRO A 58 -12.12 -7.82 19.43
CA PRO A 58 -10.75 -7.63 19.85
C PRO A 58 -10.11 -8.93 20.32
N ASP A 59 -8.84 -9.09 20.00
CA ASP A 59 -7.96 -10.10 20.56
C ASP A 59 -6.69 -9.41 21.06
N LEU A 60 -6.60 -9.31 22.39
CA LEU A 60 -5.59 -8.54 23.10
C LEU A 60 -4.69 -9.52 23.83
N CYS A 61 -3.44 -9.66 23.40
CA CYS A 61 -2.44 -10.49 24.05
C CYS A 61 -1.09 -9.77 24.10
N GLY A 62 -0.78 -9.19 25.26
CA GLY A 62 0.44 -8.41 25.48
C GLY A 62 0.53 -7.14 24.62
N TYR A 63 1.75 -6.66 24.41
CA TYR A 63 2.02 -5.41 23.69
C TYR A 63 1.92 -5.56 22.16
N ASP A 64 2.31 -6.73 21.64
CA ASP A 64 2.53 -6.94 20.20
C ASP A 64 1.32 -7.54 19.46
N VAL A 65 0.44 -8.25 20.16
CA VAL A 65 -0.70 -8.95 19.56
C VAL A 65 -1.99 -8.29 20.01
N SER A 66 -2.33 -7.15 19.40
CA SER A 66 -3.61 -6.47 19.67
C SER A 66 -4.23 -6.01 18.38
N HIS A 67 -5.32 -6.67 18.00
CA HIS A 67 -6.02 -6.39 16.75
C HIS A 67 -7.49 -6.77 16.88
N VAL A 68 -8.28 -6.26 15.94
CA VAL A 68 -9.68 -6.64 15.79
C VAL A 68 -9.76 -7.76 14.75
N HIS A 69 -10.25 -8.92 15.16
CA HIS A 69 -10.60 -10.00 14.25
C HIS A 69 -11.84 -9.63 13.46
N LEU A 70 -11.81 -9.91 12.16
CA LEU A 70 -12.99 -10.05 11.30
C LEU A 70 -12.73 -11.26 10.40
N ILE A 71 -13.26 -12.41 10.80
CA ILE A 71 -13.00 -13.70 10.17
C ILE A 71 -14.31 -14.23 9.61
N PHE A 72 -14.28 -14.67 8.36
CA PHE A 72 -15.42 -15.30 7.69
C PHE A 72 -15.19 -16.78 7.53
N ASN A 73 -16.20 -17.61 7.76
CA ASN A 73 -16.14 -19.01 7.34
C ASN A 73 -16.73 -19.16 5.95
N HIS A 74 -16.00 -19.85 5.08
CA HIS A 74 -16.47 -20.24 3.76
C HIS A 74 -16.14 -21.71 3.50
N LYS A 75 -17.17 -22.55 3.31
CA LYS A 75 -17.05 -23.99 3.04
C LYS A 75 -16.20 -24.72 4.09
N GLY A 76 -16.38 -24.39 5.37
CA GLY A 76 -15.65 -25.00 6.48
C GLY A 76 -14.21 -24.48 6.68
N LYS A 77 -13.75 -23.53 5.86
CA LYS A 77 -12.45 -22.84 6.04
C LYS A 77 -12.68 -21.47 6.67
N ASN A 78 -11.95 -21.19 7.76
CA ASN A 78 -11.90 -19.87 8.36
C ASN A 78 -10.94 -18.98 7.56
N LEU A 79 -11.47 -17.95 6.93
CA LEU A 79 -10.74 -16.94 6.17
C LEU A 79 -10.41 -15.77 7.10
N LEU A 80 -9.13 -15.62 7.40
CA LEU A 80 -8.60 -14.49 8.15
C LEU A 80 -8.33 -13.34 7.18
N LYS A 81 -8.45 -12.10 7.68
CA LYS A 81 -8.07 -10.91 6.91
C LYS A 81 -6.57 -10.92 6.64
N THR A 82 -6.15 -10.59 5.42
CA THR A 82 -4.73 -10.55 5.00
C THR A 82 -3.92 -9.57 5.85
N GLU A 83 -4.44 -8.36 6.03
CA GLU A 83 -3.84 -7.34 6.89
C GLU A 83 -4.64 -7.18 8.18
N LYS A 84 -3.97 -7.30 9.33
CA LYS A 84 -4.60 -7.18 10.65
C LYS A 84 -5.14 -5.76 10.88
N ILE A 85 -6.32 -5.67 11.50
CA ILE A 85 -6.89 -4.40 11.95
C ILE A 85 -6.24 -4.05 13.29
N ALA A 86 -5.11 -3.35 13.25
CA ALA A 86 -4.32 -3.04 14.43
C ALA A 86 -5.06 -2.07 15.37
N LEU A 87 -4.85 -2.27 16.68
CA LEU A 87 -5.22 -1.31 17.72
C LEU A 87 -3.97 -0.59 18.21
N GLU A 88 -4.04 0.73 18.27
CA GLU A 88 -2.93 1.56 18.73
C GLU A 88 -2.73 1.44 20.25
N TYR A 89 -1.61 1.94 20.76
CA TYR A 89 -1.36 1.94 22.20
C TYR A 89 -2.45 2.68 22.98
N ALA A 90 -2.95 3.81 22.45
CA ALA A 90 -4.02 4.58 23.07
C ALA A 90 -5.36 3.84 23.12
N ASP A 91 -5.61 2.94 22.17
CA ASP A 91 -6.82 2.13 22.07
C ASP A 91 -6.87 1.02 23.14
N LYS A 92 -5.72 0.68 23.75
CA LYS A 92 -5.57 -0.39 24.76
C LYS A 92 -5.68 0.16 26.18
N ASN A 93 -6.85 0.64 26.54
CA ASN A 93 -7.10 1.21 27.87
C ASN A 93 -8.24 0.48 28.61
N GLU A 94 -8.53 0.94 29.83
CA GLU A 94 -9.55 0.33 30.71
C GLU A 94 -10.99 0.80 30.41
N PHE A 95 -11.18 1.68 29.43
CA PHE A 95 -12.48 2.19 29.05
C PHE A 95 -13.27 1.16 28.25
N THR A 96 -14.58 1.40 28.24
CA THR A 96 -15.49 0.62 27.43
C THR A 96 -15.47 1.14 26.00
N HIS A 97 -15.03 0.29 25.08
CA HIS A 97 -14.97 0.59 23.66
C HIS A 97 -16.10 -0.05 22.88
N MET A 98 -16.46 0.58 21.76
CA MET A 98 -17.46 0.11 20.82
C MET A 98 -16.80 -0.34 19.53
N TYR A 99 -16.96 -1.62 19.21
CA TYR A 99 -16.50 -2.22 17.96
C TYR A 99 -17.69 -2.41 17.03
N THR A 100 -17.57 -1.96 15.79
CA THR A 100 -18.64 -2.09 14.79
C THR A 100 -18.07 -2.68 13.50
N ALA A 101 -18.73 -3.69 12.96
CA ALA A 101 -18.48 -4.18 11.61
C ALA A 101 -19.74 -3.96 10.76
N VAL A 102 -19.56 -3.28 9.64
CA VAL A 102 -20.58 -3.09 8.62
C VAL A 102 -20.16 -3.87 7.39
N ILE A 103 -21.01 -4.78 6.94
CA ILE A 103 -20.77 -5.59 5.74
C ILE A 103 -21.90 -5.28 4.76
N HIS A 104 -21.53 -4.83 3.57
CA HIS A 104 -22.50 -4.45 2.56
C HIS A 104 -22.77 -5.60 1.56
N PRO A 105 -23.99 -5.72 1.03
CA PRO A 105 -24.31 -6.71 -0.01
C PRO A 105 -23.52 -6.57 -1.31
N ASP A 106 -22.92 -5.40 -1.56
CA ASP A 106 -22.04 -5.15 -2.71
C ASP A 106 -20.62 -5.72 -2.52
N GLY A 107 -20.36 -6.39 -1.40
CA GLY A 107 -19.07 -6.99 -1.07
C GLY A 107 -18.06 -6.02 -0.46
N THR A 108 -18.48 -4.81 -0.08
CA THR A 108 -17.66 -3.87 0.69
C THR A 108 -17.84 -4.06 2.19
N TYR A 109 -16.85 -3.64 2.97
CA TYR A 109 -16.92 -3.67 4.43
C TYR A 109 -16.26 -2.43 5.05
N GLU A 110 -16.66 -2.13 6.27
CA GLU A 110 -16.01 -1.14 7.11
C GLU A 110 -16.03 -1.56 8.58
N VAL A 111 -14.91 -1.40 9.27
CA VAL A 111 -14.73 -1.70 10.70
C VAL A 111 -14.43 -0.42 11.44
N PHE A 112 -15.20 -0.17 12.49
CA PHE A 112 -15.06 1.00 13.35
C PHE A 112 -14.64 0.60 14.76
N PHE A 113 -13.83 1.46 15.37
CA PHE A 113 -13.51 1.49 16.78
C PHE A 113 -13.93 2.85 17.32
N ASP A 114 -14.86 2.89 18.27
CA ASP A 114 -15.43 4.14 18.82
C ASP A 114 -15.93 5.12 17.75
N LEU A 115 -16.58 4.59 16.72
CA LEU A 115 -17.10 5.31 15.54
C LEU A 115 -16.01 5.85 14.59
N GLU A 116 -14.73 5.60 14.88
CA GLU A 116 -13.63 5.89 13.97
C GLU A 116 -13.35 4.70 13.05
N SER A 117 -13.28 4.95 11.75
CA SER A 117 -12.98 3.92 10.75
C SER A 117 -11.53 3.45 10.88
N LYS A 118 -11.34 2.17 11.22
CA LYS A 118 -10.01 1.53 11.35
C LYS A 118 -9.65 0.67 10.13
N ALA A 119 -10.64 0.16 9.40
CA ALA A 119 -10.41 -0.57 8.15
C ALA A 119 -11.63 -0.48 7.23
N LYS A 120 -11.39 -0.34 5.92
CA LYS A 120 -12.44 -0.36 4.89
C LYS A 120 -11.89 -0.91 3.59
N GLY A 121 -12.73 -1.61 2.83
CA GLY A 121 -12.30 -2.20 1.57
C GLY A 121 -13.33 -3.14 0.96
N LYS A 122 -12.86 -4.08 0.14
CA LYS A 122 -13.66 -5.14 -0.47
C LYS A 122 -13.28 -6.50 0.10
N LEU A 123 -14.29 -7.32 0.39
CA LEU A 123 -14.10 -8.65 0.97
C LEU A 123 -13.20 -9.55 0.09
N VAL A 124 -13.37 -9.51 -1.23
CA VAL A 124 -12.59 -10.33 -2.18
C VAL A 124 -11.12 -9.90 -2.34
N GLU A 125 -10.76 -8.71 -1.87
CA GLU A 125 -9.39 -8.19 -1.93
C GLU A 125 -8.66 -8.44 -0.60
N ASP A 126 -9.38 -8.32 0.52
CA ASP A 126 -8.84 -8.41 1.88
C ASP A 126 -8.89 -9.81 2.51
N TRP A 127 -9.65 -10.74 1.93
CA TRP A 127 -9.74 -12.15 2.35
C TRP A 127 -9.56 -13.10 1.17
N ASP A 128 -9.13 -14.31 1.46
CA ASP A 128 -8.95 -15.42 0.51
C ASP A 128 -10.30 -16.04 0.08
N PHE A 129 -11.25 -15.21 -0.32
CA PHE A 129 -12.46 -15.68 -0.99
C PHE A 129 -12.14 -16.13 -2.41
N PRO A 130 -12.87 -17.11 -2.97
CA PRO A 130 -12.73 -17.47 -4.37
C PRO A 130 -12.96 -16.23 -5.24
N LYS A 131 -11.92 -15.79 -5.96
CA LYS A 131 -12.06 -14.69 -6.90
C LYS A 131 -13.06 -15.10 -8.00
N PRO A 132 -13.98 -14.21 -8.40
CA PRO A 132 -14.94 -14.50 -9.48
C PRO A 132 -14.25 -14.65 -10.84
N THR A 133 -13.05 -14.09 -11.00
CA THR A 133 -12.21 -14.19 -12.18
C THR A 133 -10.85 -14.78 -11.79
N ILE A 134 -10.38 -15.75 -12.57
CA ILE A 134 -9.03 -16.29 -12.48
C ILE A 134 -8.13 -15.32 -13.25
N ASP A 135 -7.10 -14.78 -12.61
CA ASP A 135 -6.08 -13.99 -13.30
C ASP A 135 -5.40 -14.90 -14.34
N ASP A 136 -5.33 -14.47 -15.61
CA ASP A 136 -4.75 -15.29 -16.68
C ASP A 136 -3.26 -15.54 -16.38
N PRO A 137 -2.84 -16.79 -16.14
CA PRO A 137 -1.45 -17.11 -15.80
C PRO A 137 -0.47 -16.78 -16.94
N GLU A 138 -0.94 -16.56 -18.16
CA GLU A 138 -0.13 -16.13 -19.30
C GLU A 138 -0.06 -14.61 -19.46
N ASP A 139 -0.77 -13.84 -18.64
CA ASP A 139 -0.72 -12.37 -18.69
C ASP A 139 0.64 -11.88 -18.17
N LYS A 140 1.42 -11.28 -19.08
CA LYS A 140 2.74 -10.73 -18.79
C LYS A 140 2.69 -9.24 -19.05
N LYS A 141 3.30 -8.49 -18.15
CA LYS A 141 3.55 -7.06 -18.34
C LYS A 141 4.22 -6.85 -19.72
N PRO A 142 3.63 -6.05 -20.62
CA PRO A 142 4.24 -5.73 -21.90
C PRO A 142 5.61 -5.07 -21.72
N GLU A 143 6.55 -5.35 -22.63
CA GLU A 143 7.90 -4.76 -22.59
C GLU A 143 7.90 -3.23 -22.76
N ASP A 144 6.84 -2.66 -23.34
CA ASP A 144 6.68 -1.21 -23.54
C ASP A 144 6.06 -0.47 -22.33
N TRP A 145 5.80 -1.18 -21.23
CA TRP A 145 5.21 -0.60 -20.02
C TRP A 145 6.28 -0.08 -19.06
N VAL A 146 6.38 1.25 -18.97
CA VAL A 146 7.30 1.97 -18.07
C VAL A 146 6.57 2.39 -16.79
N ASP A 147 7.06 1.98 -15.62
CA ASP A 147 6.46 2.32 -14.32
C ASP A 147 6.86 3.73 -13.83
N GLU A 148 7.80 4.37 -14.50
CA GLU A 148 8.30 5.69 -14.13
C GLU A 148 7.36 6.80 -14.60
N THR A 149 7.11 7.77 -13.72
CA THR A 149 6.23 8.93 -13.99
C THR A 149 6.88 9.96 -14.92
N LEU A 150 8.22 9.98 -14.94
CA LEU A 150 9.03 10.82 -15.81
C LEU A 150 9.88 9.90 -16.66
N ILE A 151 9.91 10.15 -17.96
CA ILE A 151 10.77 9.44 -18.91
C ILE A 151 11.73 10.44 -19.53
N ASP A 152 12.95 10.00 -19.83
CA ASP A 152 13.91 10.83 -20.54
C ASP A 152 13.43 11.06 -21.99
N ASP A 153 13.54 12.29 -22.47
CA ASP A 153 13.14 12.64 -23.83
C ASP A 153 14.10 11.98 -24.85
N PRO A 154 13.64 11.02 -25.68
CA PRO A 154 14.48 10.35 -26.66
C PRO A 154 14.97 11.28 -27.80
N GLU A 155 14.34 12.45 -27.96
CA GLU A 155 14.77 13.48 -28.91
C GLU A 155 15.78 14.47 -28.28
N ASP A 156 15.93 14.50 -26.96
CA ASP A 156 16.96 15.29 -26.27
C ASP A 156 18.30 14.57 -26.35
N LYS A 157 18.97 14.73 -27.48
CA LYS A 157 20.30 14.18 -27.73
C LYS A 157 21.36 15.17 -27.28
N LYS A 158 22.33 14.66 -26.53
CA LYS A 158 23.54 15.38 -26.19
C LYS A 158 24.17 16.03 -27.44
N PRO A 159 24.43 17.35 -27.42
CA PRO A 159 25.09 18.02 -28.54
C PRO A 159 26.44 17.41 -28.87
N GLU A 160 26.74 17.29 -30.16
CA GLU A 160 28.06 16.88 -30.64
C GLU A 160 29.12 17.88 -30.15
N GLY A 161 30.20 17.38 -29.53
CA GLY A 161 31.26 18.21 -28.95
C GLY A 161 31.06 18.69 -27.51
N TYR A 162 29.95 18.32 -26.83
CA TYR A 162 29.69 18.76 -25.45
C TYR A 162 30.72 18.26 -24.43
N ASP A 163 31.21 17.02 -24.58
CA ASP A 163 32.24 16.44 -23.70
C ASP A 163 33.66 16.90 -24.03
N ASP A 164 33.84 17.48 -25.22
CA ASP A 164 35.15 17.90 -25.71
C ASP A 164 35.54 19.30 -25.20
N ILE A 165 34.63 19.98 -24.49
CA ILE A 165 34.91 21.26 -23.84
C ILE A 165 35.61 20.97 -22.50
N PRO A 166 36.89 21.34 -22.32
CA PRO A 166 37.59 21.12 -21.07
C PRO A 166 37.04 22.04 -19.96
N SER A 167 37.00 21.56 -18.73
CA SER A 167 36.55 22.35 -17.57
C SER A 167 37.48 23.52 -17.26
N GLN A 168 38.74 23.41 -17.64
CA GLN A 168 39.75 24.45 -17.43
C GLN A 168 40.53 24.69 -18.72
N ILE A 169 40.85 25.96 -18.98
CA ILE A 169 41.67 26.42 -20.11
C ILE A 169 42.83 27.26 -19.57
N PRO A 170 43.99 27.29 -20.23
CA PRO A 170 45.06 28.23 -19.88
C PRO A 170 44.55 29.67 -19.94
N ASP A 171 44.89 30.46 -18.93
CA ASP A 171 44.49 31.87 -18.83
C ASP A 171 45.05 32.66 -20.02
N PRO A 172 44.19 33.18 -20.92
CA PRO A 172 44.65 33.93 -22.08
C PRO A 172 45.24 35.29 -21.72
N ASP A 173 44.96 35.81 -20.52
CA ASP A 173 45.45 37.10 -20.03
C ASP A 173 46.72 36.96 -19.19
N ALA A 174 47.15 35.74 -18.88
CA ALA A 174 48.40 35.49 -18.18
C ALA A 174 49.60 35.67 -19.12
N THR A 175 50.53 36.53 -18.70
CA THR A 175 51.82 36.72 -19.35
C THR A 175 52.94 36.18 -18.48
N LYS A 176 53.96 35.61 -19.12
CA LYS A 176 55.18 35.18 -18.45
C LYS A 176 55.80 36.32 -17.61
N PRO A 177 56.09 36.11 -16.31
CA PRO A 177 56.72 37.11 -15.47
C PRO A 177 58.10 37.53 -15.99
N GLU A 178 58.48 38.80 -15.79
CA GLU A 178 59.79 39.32 -16.21
C GLU A 178 60.98 38.65 -15.47
N ASP A 179 60.76 38.17 -14.25
CA ASP A 179 61.76 37.49 -13.42
C ASP A 179 61.81 35.95 -13.63
N TRP A 180 61.13 35.41 -14.65
CA TRP A 180 61.12 33.96 -14.92
C TRP A 180 62.31 33.51 -15.78
N ASP A 181 63.06 32.51 -15.31
CA ASP A 181 64.20 31.95 -16.03
C ASP A 181 63.89 30.52 -16.53
N ASP A 182 63.84 30.29 -17.85
CA ASP A 182 63.51 28.97 -18.39
C ASP A 182 64.60 27.90 -18.15
N GLU A 183 65.86 28.30 -17.90
CA GLU A 183 66.95 27.35 -17.57
C GLU A 183 66.85 26.85 -16.12
N ASP A 184 66.45 27.72 -15.19
CA ASP A 184 66.38 27.41 -13.75
C ASP A 184 64.96 26.98 -13.31
N ASP A 185 63.89 27.59 -13.84
CA ASP A 185 62.49 27.36 -13.48
C ASP A 185 61.73 26.44 -14.47
N GLY A 186 62.28 26.23 -15.67
CA GLY A 186 61.67 25.43 -16.76
C GLY A 186 60.74 26.24 -17.68
N GLU A 187 60.18 25.57 -18.70
CA GLU A 187 59.24 26.19 -19.66
C GLU A 187 58.00 26.74 -18.92
N TRP A 188 57.72 28.03 -19.08
CA TRP A 188 56.57 28.67 -18.44
C TRP A 188 55.24 28.17 -19.04
N GLU A 189 54.32 27.73 -18.17
CA GLU A 189 52.94 27.39 -18.51
C GLU A 189 51.95 28.37 -17.86
N ALA A 190 50.98 28.86 -18.63
CA ALA A 190 49.96 29.75 -18.12
C ALA A 190 49.06 29.04 -17.08
N PRO A 191 48.63 29.73 -16.00
CA PRO A 191 47.72 29.16 -15.02
C PRO A 191 46.39 28.75 -15.66
N LEU A 192 45.80 27.66 -15.19
CA LEU A 192 44.50 27.20 -15.69
C LEU A 192 43.35 27.96 -15.01
N ILE A 193 42.44 28.51 -15.80
CA ILE A 193 41.20 29.15 -15.35
C ILE A 193 39.98 28.31 -15.76
N ASP A 194 38.86 28.49 -15.05
CA ASP A 194 37.61 27.83 -15.40
C ASP A 194 37.13 28.28 -16.78
N ASN A 195 36.87 27.32 -17.66
CA ASN A 195 36.42 27.59 -19.01
C ASN A 195 34.97 28.10 -18.99
N PRO A 196 34.68 29.34 -19.41
CA PRO A 196 33.33 29.90 -19.40
C PRO A 196 32.36 29.15 -20.34
N GLU A 197 32.88 28.43 -21.34
CA GLU A 197 32.10 27.60 -22.27
C GLU A 197 31.78 26.22 -21.68
N PHE A 198 32.45 25.80 -20.60
CA PHE A 198 32.18 24.52 -19.96
C PHE A 198 30.83 24.55 -19.26
N LYS A 199 29.88 23.79 -19.81
CA LYS A 199 28.60 23.51 -19.16
C LYS A 199 28.75 22.21 -18.37
N ALA A 200 28.32 22.22 -17.11
CA ALA A 200 28.39 21.07 -16.22
C ALA A 200 27.81 19.80 -16.87
N ARG A 201 28.20 18.61 -16.40
CA ARG A 201 27.83 17.32 -17.02
C ARG A 201 26.40 17.29 -17.58
N TRP A 202 26.28 17.00 -18.88
CA TRP A 202 24.99 16.96 -19.58
C TRP A 202 23.98 16.07 -18.85
N SER A 203 22.75 16.58 -18.69
CA SER A 203 21.59 15.85 -18.20
C SER A 203 20.48 15.94 -19.24
N THR A 204 19.86 14.82 -19.57
CA THR A 204 18.68 14.78 -20.42
C THR A 204 17.49 15.43 -19.73
N SER A 205 16.65 16.10 -20.51
CA SER A 205 15.37 16.63 -20.05
C SER A 205 14.39 15.47 -19.88
N SER A 206 13.84 15.30 -18.68
CA SER A 206 12.78 14.31 -18.46
C SER A 206 11.41 14.95 -18.70
N PHE A 207 10.55 14.27 -19.46
CA PHE A 207 9.17 14.67 -19.70
C PHE A 207 8.19 13.73 -18.99
N PHE A 208 6.96 14.21 -18.76
CA PHE A 208 5.91 13.42 -18.14
C PHE A 208 5.55 12.22 -19.00
N ASN A 209 5.65 11.01 -18.45
CA ASN A 209 5.25 9.80 -19.15
C ASN A 209 3.79 9.94 -19.60
N PRO A 210 3.49 9.91 -20.92
CA PRO A 210 2.13 10.06 -21.42
C PRO A 210 1.23 8.87 -21.06
N ARG A 211 1.81 7.77 -20.57
CA ARG A 211 1.14 6.59 -20.02
C ARG A 211 1.80 6.20 -18.69
N PRO A 212 1.66 7.02 -17.64
CA PRO A 212 2.16 6.63 -16.32
C PRO A 212 1.38 5.38 -15.87
N PRO A 213 1.95 4.50 -15.03
CA PRO A 213 1.16 3.45 -14.40
C PRO A 213 0.06 4.14 -13.61
N SER A 214 -1.17 4.12 -14.15
CA SER A 214 -2.25 4.72 -13.41
C SER A 214 -2.47 3.86 -12.17
N LEU A 215 -2.58 4.50 -11.01
CA LEU A 215 -3.10 3.86 -9.79
C LEU A 215 -4.54 3.29 -10.01
N SER A 216 -5.10 3.44 -11.21
CA SER A 216 -6.39 2.95 -11.68
C SER A 216 -6.32 1.95 -12.86
N ALA A 217 -5.15 1.49 -13.30
CA ALA A 217 -4.99 0.59 -14.47
C ALA A 217 -5.39 -0.87 -14.19
N ARG A 218 -6.22 -1.15 -13.18
CA ARG A 218 -6.95 -2.43 -13.09
C ARG A 218 -8.18 -2.50 -14.00
N PHE A 219 -8.48 -1.43 -14.75
CA PHE A 219 -9.54 -1.45 -15.75
C PHE A 219 -9.04 -0.89 -17.08
N HIS A 220 -8.79 -1.78 -18.03
CA HIS A 220 -8.75 -1.43 -19.45
C HIS A 220 -10.18 -1.16 -19.94
N PRO A 221 -10.53 0.05 -20.44
CA PRO A 221 -11.52 0.15 -21.48
C PRO A 221 -10.81 -0.18 -22.81
N TRP A 222 -11.48 -0.89 -23.72
CA TRP A 222 -10.97 -1.28 -25.04
C TRP A 222 -10.23 -2.63 -25.16
N ARG A 223 -10.85 -3.71 -24.69
CA ARG A 223 -10.95 -4.94 -25.49
C ARG A 223 -12.39 -5.46 -25.40
N GLN A 224 -13.01 -5.66 -26.56
CA GLN A 224 -14.30 -6.35 -26.67
C GLN A 224 -14.14 -7.76 -26.11
N TRP A 225 -14.80 -8.03 -24.99
CA TRP A 225 -14.90 -9.37 -24.42
C TRP A 225 -15.92 -10.17 -25.23
N HIS A 226 -15.44 -11.13 -26.02
CA HIS A 226 -16.27 -12.27 -26.39
C HIS A 226 -16.37 -13.18 -25.16
N HIS A 227 -17.43 -12.99 -24.38
CA HIS A 227 -17.78 -13.91 -23.30
C HIS A 227 -18.22 -15.25 -23.90
N HIS A 228 -17.39 -16.28 -23.73
CA HIS A 228 -17.88 -17.65 -23.69
C HIS A 228 -18.34 -17.94 -22.26
N TYR A 229 -19.66 -18.08 -22.09
CA TYR A 229 -20.26 -18.61 -20.87
C TYR A 229 -20.07 -20.14 -20.85
N LEU A 230 -19.64 -20.67 -19.70
CA LEU A 230 -19.83 -22.07 -19.31
C LEU A 230 -20.81 -22.10 -18.12
#